data_AF-A0A1S7TW31-F1
#
_entry.id   AF-A0A1S7TW31-F1
#
_cell.length_a   1.000
_cell.length_b   1.000
_cell.length_c   1.000
_cell.angle_alpha   90.00
_cell.angle_beta   90.00
_cell.angle_gamma   90.00
#
_symmetry.space_group_name_H-M   'P 1'
#
loop_
_entity.id
_entity.type
_entity.pdbx_description
1 polymer ?
#
loop_
_entity_poly.entity_id
_entity_poly.type
_entity_poly.pdbx_seq_one_letter_code
_entity_poly.pdbx_strand_id
1 'polypeptide(L)'
;MSHYRKIDVHVWNDARFMSLTLHGQLAWFMLLTHPMMTSLGAIRATPDGLAAELSRGDEGYREAFREALQDVIDKGMADYDPKANLLALPNFLKYNKPESPNVVKAWAKSAGMLPECDLKTLIIQRSIAYAESLGKGFKTAVHEAFPKASGKASPKTSPIQRAEKQRAESREEDSAYDEERDSREGTYTRETMFTPYPKPSSAAEGRTFLLSKGVPQELLDECLHRLMDGNLSPYDLEGILADARSAA
;
A
#
# COMPACT_ATOMS: atom_id res chain seq x y z
N MET A 1 -19.61 15.24 -17.49
CA MET A 1 -19.33 14.62 -16.18
C MET A 1 -17.87 14.88 -15.85
N SER A 2 -17.59 15.30 -14.62
CA SER A 2 -16.21 15.55 -14.16
C SER A 2 -15.48 14.23 -13.90
N HIS A 3 -14.19 14.17 -14.22
CA HIS A 3 -13.34 13.01 -13.93
C HIS A 3 -12.66 13.21 -12.57
N TYR A 4 -13.06 12.42 -11.58
CA TYR A 4 -12.44 12.47 -10.25
C TYR A 4 -11.42 11.33 -10.09
N ARG A 5 -10.37 11.62 -9.32
CA ARG A 5 -9.31 10.69 -8.96
C ARG A 5 -9.16 10.68 -7.46
N LYS A 6 -9.16 9.49 -6.86
CA LYS A 6 -8.87 9.32 -5.44
C LYS A 6 -7.36 9.31 -5.25
N ILE A 7 -6.90 10.17 -4.36
CA ILE A 7 -5.53 10.21 -3.88
C ILE A 7 -5.58 9.79 -2.42
N ASP A 8 -4.86 8.73 -2.09
CA ASP A 8 -4.78 8.22 -0.74
C ASP A 8 -3.82 9.07 0.08
N VAL A 9 -4.24 9.50 1.28
CA VAL A 9 -3.44 10.36 2.16
C VAL A 9 -2.18 9.67 2.70
N HIS A 10 -2.13 8.33 2.69
CA HIS A 10 -0.94 7.57 3.06
C HIS A 10 0.20 7.72 2.04
N VAL A 11 0.00 8.44 0.92
CA VAL A 11 1.10 8.85 0.02
C VAL A 11 2.24 9.54 0.80
N TRP A 12 1.90 10.31 1.84
CA TRP A 12 2.87 10.99 2.72
C TRP A 12 3.66 10.04 3.63
N ASN A 13 3.27 8.76 3.70
CA ASN A 13 3.95 7.72 4.46
C ASN A 13 4.64 6.69 3.53
N ASP A 14 4.52 6.81 2.20
CA ASP A 14 5.20 5.91 1.26
C ASP A 14 6.68 6.32 1.14
N ALA A 15 7.58 5.41 1.52
CA ALA A 15 9.02 5.67 1.54
C ALA A 15 9.59 6.03 0.15
N ARG A 16 9.02 5.50 -0.95
CA ARG A 16 9.48 5.86 -2.30
C ARG A 16 9.05 7.28 -2.62
N PHE A 17 7.80 7.64 -2.36
CA PHE A 17 7.30 8.99 -2.57
C PHE A 17 8.07 10.02 -1.73
N MET A 18 8.33 9.72 -0.46
CA MET A 18 9.10 10.60 0.44
C MET A 18 10.56 10.75 0.03
N SER A 19 11.12 9.80 -0.73
CA SER A 19 12.48 9.89 -1.28
C SER A 19 12.59 10.72 -2.57
N LEU A 20 11.48 11.15 -3.15
CA LEU A 20 11.46 11.98 -4.35
C LEU A 20 11.83 13.44 -4.03
N THR A 21 12.37 14.14 -5.03
CA THR A 21 12.46 15.61 -4.99
C THR A 21 11.07 16.25 -5.03
N LEU A 22 10.95 17.56 -4.74
CA LEU A 22 9.68 18.27 -4.89
C LEU A 22 9.12 18.20 -6.32
N HIS A 23 9.98 18.25 -7.34
CA HIS A 23 9.58 18.03 -8.72
C HIS A 23 9.08 16.60 -8.96
N GLY A 24 9.66 15.60 -8.30
CA GLY A 24 9.23 14.20 -8.41
C GLY A 24 7.88 13.97 -7.74
N GLN A 25 7.66 14.57 -6.57
CA GLN A 25 6.35 14.57 -5.92
C GLN A 25 5.28 15.25 -6.77
N LEU A 26 5.62 16.39 -7.39
CA LEU A 26 4.74 17.06 -8.34
C LEU A 26 4.47 16.20 -9.58
N ALA A 27 5.49 15.55 -10.14
CA ALA A 27 5.35 14.64 -11.28
C ALA A 27 4.43 13.46 -10.94
N TRP A 28 4.57 12.89 -9.75
CA TRP A 28 3.67 11.84 -9.26
C TRP A 28 2.21 12.30 -9.21
N PHE A 29 1.96 13.47 -8.61
CA PHE A 29 0.59 14.03 -8.57
C PHE A 29 0.07 14.42 -9.94
N MET A 30 0.91 14.95 -10.82
CA MET A 30 0.56 15.24 -12.20
C MET A 30 0.09 13.98 -12.90
N LEU A 31 0.82 12.86 -12.81
CA LEU A 31 0.38 11.59 -13.40
C LEU A 31 -0.96 11.12 -12.84
N LEU A 32 -1.14 11.14 -11.52
CA LEU A 32 -2.38 10.70 -10.87
C LEU A 32 -3.62 11.52 -11.28
N THR A 33 -3.41 12.80 -11.61
CA THR A 33 -4.49 13.76 -11.86
C THR A 33 -4.59 14.23 -13.31
N HIS A 34 -3.71 13.76 -14.19
CA HIS A 34 -3.64 14.23 -15.56
C HIS A 34 -4.96 14.01 -16.32
N PRO A 35 -5.48 15.01 -17.07
CA PRO A 35 -6.77 14.90 -17.76
C PRO A 35 -6.84 13.77 -18.80
N MET A 36 -5.69 13.39 -19.37
CA MET A 36 -5.60 12.28 -20.32
C MET A 36 -5.35 10.91 -19.66
N MET A 37 -5.22 10.84 -18.33
CA MET A 37 -5.06 9.57 -17.63
C MET A 37 -6.32 8.73 -17.77
N THR A 38 -6.20 7.57 -18.41
CA THR A 38 -7.35 6.67 -18.63
C THR A 38 -7.84 6.03 -17.34
N SER A 39 -9.03 5.43 -17.37
CA SER A 39 -9.56 4.63 -16.25
C SER A 39 -8.77 3.34 -15.97
N LEU A 40 -7.78 3.01 -16.81
CA LEU A 40 -6.84 1.91 -16.62
C LEU A 40 -5.54 2.36 -15.93
N GLY A 41 -5.41 3.66 -15.58
CA GLY A 41 -4.18 4.19 -14.99
C GLY A 41 -3.02 4.28 -15.98
N ALA A 42 -3.33 4.49 -17.26
CA ALA A 42 -2.34 4.62 -18.32
C ALA A 42 -2.61 5.84 -19.20
N ILE A 43 -1.55 6.41 -19.76
CA ILE A 43 -1.56 7.63 -20.56
C ILE A 43 -0.51 7.54 -21.68
N ARG A 44 -0.88 7.96 -22.89
CA ARG A 44 0.08 8.18 -23.96
C ARG A 44 0.77 9.53 -23.74
N ALA A 45 2.01 9.50 -23.24
CA ALA A 45 2.79 10.69 -22.91
C ALA A 45 4.29 10.37 -22.93
N THR A 46 5.11 11.43 -23.01
CA THR A 46 6.56 11.37 -22.85
C THR A 46 6.98 12.21 -21.66
N PRO A 47 8.11 11.88 -21.00
CA PRO A 47 8.66 12.75 -19.97
C PRO A 47 8.88 14.19 -20.45
N ASP A 48 9.38 14.37 -21.68
CA ASP A 48 9.54 15.67 -22.34
C ASP A 48 8.23 16.46 -22.43
N GLY A 49 7.17 15.79 -22.88
CA GLY A 49 5.87 16.40 -23.09
C GLY A 49 5.27 16.86 -21.77
N LEU A 50 5.29 15.98 -20.77
CA LEU A 50 4.78 16.30 -19.43
C LEU A 50 5.60 17.43 -18.77
N ALA A 51 6.92 17.42 -18.92
CA ALA A 51 7.76 18.51 -18.43
C ALA A 51 7.43 19.85 -19.12
N ALA A 52 7.20 19.82 -20.44
CA ALA A 52 6.88 21.01 -21.20
C ALA A 52 5.56 21.65 -20.74
N GLU A 53 4.53 20.86 -20.39
CA GLU A 53 3.23 21.34 -19.93
C GLU A 53 3.32 22.25 -18.69
N LEU A 54 4.24 21.97 -17.77
CA LEU A 54 4.38 22.72 -16.51
C LEU A 54 5.50 23.78 -16.54
N SER A 55 6.46 23.64 -17.45
CA SER A 55 7.66 24.50 -17.49
C SER A 55 7.39 25.97 -17.77
N ARG A 56 6.29 26.31 -18.46
CA ARG A 56 5.98 27.69 -18.89
C ARG A 56 7.14 28.40 -19.62
N GLY A 57 7.99 27.64 -20.30
CA GLY A 57 9.15 28.14 -21.04
C GLY A 57 10.46 28.21 -20.25
N ASP A 58 10.48 27.78 -18.99
CA ASP A 58 11.71 27.65 -18.19
C ASP A 58 12.39 26.30 -18.50
N GLU A 59 13.51 26.36 -19.21
CA GLU A 59 14.29 25.16 -19.58
C GLU A 59 14.92 24.45 -18.39
N GLY A 60 15.34 25.19 -17.35
CA GLY A 60 15.90 24.61 -16.13
C GLY A 60 14.84 23.83 -15.35
N TYR A 61 13.64 24.40 -15.24
CA TYR A 61 12.49 23.70 -14.67
C TYR A 61 12.13 22.46 -15.49
N ARG A 62 12.09 22.59 -16.83
CA ARG A 62 11.75 21.48 -17.72
C ARG A 62 12.69 20.31 -17.52
N GLU A 63 13.99 20.57 -17.42
CA GLU A 63 14.97 19.51 -17.20
C GLU A 63 14.86 18.89 -15.80
N ALA A 64 14.74 19.71 -14.76
CA ALA A 64 14.57 19.22 -13.39
C ALA A 64 13.30 18.37 -13.23
N PHE A 65 12.20 18.74 -13.88
CA PHE A 65 10.96 17.98 -13.87
C PHE A 65 11.10 16.66 -14.61
N ARG A 66 11.73 16.67 -15.78
CA ARG A 66 12.01 15.46 -16.57
C ARG A 66 12.84 14.46 -15.77
N GLU A 67 13.96 14.90 -15.19
CA GLU A 67 14.82 14.05 -14.36
C GLU A 67 14.05 13.48 -13.18
N ALA A 68 13.22 14.29 -12.52
CA ALA A 68 12.42 13.83 -11.40
C ALA A 68 11.32 12.84 -11.81
N LEU A 69 10.75 12.96 -13.00
CA LEU A 69 9.83 11.97 -13.56
C LEU A 69 10.57 10.67 -13.94
N GLN A 70 11.82 10.76 -14.40
CA GLN A 70 12.65 9.57 -14.62
C GLN A 70 12.91 8.83 -13.30
N ASP A 71 13.18 9.55 -12.20
CA ASP A 71 13.35 8.95 -10.88
C ASP A 71 12.07 8.22 -10.38
N VAL A 72 10.88 8.75 -10.69
CA VAL A 72 9.59 8.06 -10.44
C VAL A 72 9.50 6.73 -11.19
N ILE A 73 9.98 6.69 -12.44
CA ILE A 73 10.02 5.47 -13.26
C ILE A 73 11.05 4.48 -12.71
N ASP A 74 12.26 4.96 -12.39
CA ASP A 74 13.37 4.13 -11.91
C ASP A 74 13.06 3.49 -10.54
N LYS A 75 12.29 4.16 -9.69
CA LYS A 75 11.75 3.62 -8.43
C LYS A 75 10.58 2.65 -8.62
N GLY A 76 10.17 2.37 -9.86
CA GLY A 76 9.08 1.46 -10.20
C GLY A 76 7.69 1.97 -9.77
N MET A 77 7.55 3.28 -9.55
CA MET A 77 6.26 3.88 -9.22
C MET A 77 5.38 4.06 -10.47
N ALA A 78 6.02 4.21 -11.63
CA ALA A 78 5.41 4.21 -12.95
C ALA A 78 6.18 3.28 -13.91
N ASP A 79 5.45 2.58 -14.78
CA ASP A 79 6.03 1.82 -15.90
C ASP A 79 6.06 2.73 -17.13
N TYR A 80 7.15 2.68 -17.91
CA TYR A 80 7.29 3.47 -19.15
C TYR A 80 7.76 2.62 -20.33
N ASP A 81 7.04 2.71 -21.45
CA ASP A 81 7.51 2.24 -22.75
C ASP A 81 7.95 3.46 -23.60
N PRO A 82 9.27 3.68 -23.77
CA PRO A 82 9.78 4.82 -24.53
C PRO A 82 9.57 4.69 -26.03
N LYS A 83 9.34 3.48 -26.57
CA LYS A 83 9.08 3.30 -28.01
C LYS A 83 7.64 3.66 -28.35
N ALA A 84 6.72 3.26 -27.49
CA ALA A 84 5.28 3.50 -27.67
C ALA A 84 4.81 4.84 -27.08
N ASN A 85 5.63 5.48 -26.25
CA ASN A 85 5.29 6.66 -25.44
C ASN A 85 4.08 6.39 -24.54
N LEU A 86 4.13 5.28 -23.80
CA LEU A 86 3.09 4.86 -22.87
C LEU A 86 3.62 4.87 -21.45
N LEU A 87 3.00 5.66 -20.58
CA LEU A 87 3.20 5.62 -19.13
C LEU A 87 2.02 4.93 -18.47
N ALA A 88 2.28 4.14 -17.43
CA ALA A 88 1.24 3.52 -16.64
C ALA A 88 1.59 3.39 -15.17
N LEU A 89 0.56 3.46 -14.34
CA LEU A 89 0.66 3.41 -12.88
C LEU A 89 0.23 2.01 -12.40
N PRO A 90 1.17 1.13 -12.03
CA PRO A 90 0.89 -0.29 -11.74
C PRO A 90 -0.13 -0.48 -10.61
N ASN A 91 -0.17 0.45 -9.66
CA ASN A 91 -1.05 0.40 -8.49
C ASN A 91 -2.33 1.26 -8.64
N PHE A 92 -2.60 1.83 -9.82
CA PHE A 92 -3.70 2.78 -9.98
C PHE A 92 -5.07 2.24 -9.56
N LEU A 93 -5.42 1.04 -10.01
CA LEU A 93 -6.72 0.43 -9.74
C LEU A 93 -6.91 0.02 -8.27
N LYS A 94 -5.83 -0.17 -7.52
CA LYS A 94 -5.90 -0.40 -6.06
C LYS A 94 -6.60 0.76 -5.35
N TYR A 95 -6.29 1.98 -5.76
CA TYR A 95 -6.82 3.21 -5.17
C TYR A 95 -8.05 3.76 -5.93
N ASN A 96 -8.10 3.51 -7.24
CA ASN A 96 -9.17 3.95 -8.14
C ASN A 96 -9.94 2.75 -8.69
N LYS A 97 -10.46 1.91 -7.78
CA LYS A 97 -11.24 0.71 -8.14
C LYS A 97 -12.47 1.07 -8.99
N PRO A 98 -12.89 0.21 -9.93
CA PRO A 98 -14.10 0.45 -10.69
C PRO A 98 -15.31 0.47 -9.75
N GLU A 99 -16.11 1.54 -9.82
CA GLU A 99 -17.28 1.72 -8.95
C GLU A 99 -18.42 0.74 -9.25
N SER A 100 -18.48 0.25 -10.49
CA SER A 100 -19.46 -0.74 -10.92
C SER A 100 -18.93 -1.58 -12.10
N PRO A 101 -19.54 -2.74 -12.39
CA PRO A 101 -19.19 -3.54 -13.57
C PRO A 101 -19.27 -2.77 -14.89
N ASN A 102 -20.13 -1.74 -14.99
CA ASN A 102 -20.23 -0.90 -16.19
C ASN A 102 -18.94 -0.12 -16.48
N VAL A 103 -18.18 0.25 -15.44
CA VAL A 103 -16.86 0.89 -15.61
C VAL A 103 -15.88 -0.07 -16.28
N VAL A 104 -15.93 -1.35 -15.92
CA VAL A 104 -15.10 -2.40 -16.55
C VAL A 104 -15.49 -2.60 -18.02
N LYS A 105 -16.79 -2.60 -18.34
CA LYS A 105 -17.25 -2.65 -19.75
C LYS A 105 -16.69 -1.49 -20.58
N ALA A 106 -16.54 -0.31 -19.99
CA ALA A 106 -15.95 0.85 -20.64
C ALA A 106 -14.42 0.79 -20.80
N TRP A 107 -13.71 -0.10 -20.08
CA TRP A 107 -12.25 -0.22 -20.18
C TRP A 107 -11.77 -0.63 -21.57
N ALA A 108 -12.54 -1.41 -22.33
CA ALA A 108 -12.16 -1.77 -23.70
C ALA A 108 -12.01 -0.54 -24.59
N LYS A 109 -12.91 0.45 -24.45
CA LYS A 109 -12.81 1.74 -25.13
C LYS A 109 -11.57 2.52 -24.67
N SER A 110 -11.29 2.53 -23.37
CA SER A 110 -10.09 3.18 -22.83
C SER A 110 -8.80 2.54 -23.33
N ALA A 111 -8.73 1.21 -23.36
CA ALA A 111 -7.62 0.46 -23.92
C ALA A 111 -7.40 0.79 -25.40
N GLY A 112 -8.48 0.98 -26.17
CA GLY A 112 -8.40 1.40 -27.58
C GLY A 112 -7.72 2.75 -27.81
N MET A 113 -7.63 3.62 -26.79
CA MET A 113 -6.92 4.91 -26.88
C MET A 113 -5.43 4.80 -26.60
N LEU A 114 -4.96 3.64 -26.10
CA LEU A 114 -3.55 3.42 -25.75
C LEU A 114 -2.79 2.84 -26.96
N PRO A 115 -1.51 3.22 -27.15
CA PRO A 115 -0.68 2.69 -28.22
C PRO A 115 -0.46 1.18 -28.06
N GLU A 116 -0.45 0.44 -29.18
CA GLU A 116 -0.19 -1.00 -29.18
C GLU A 116 1.27 -1.29 -28.80
N CYS A 117 1.47 -1.93 -27.66
CA CYS A 117 2.78 -2.30 -27.13
C CYS A 117 2.65 -3.36 -26.03
N ASP A 118 3.79 -3.92 -25.61
CA ASP A 118 3.83 -4.93 -24.54
C ASP A 118 3.33 -4.35 -23.21
N LEU A 119 3.62 -3.08 -22.93
CA LEU A 119 3.14 -2.41 -21.72
C LEU A 119 1.61 -2.29 -21.70
N LYS A 120 0.97 -1.95 -22.83
CA LYS A 120 -0.50 -1.96 -22.95
C LYS A 120 -1.07 -3.35 -22.63
N THR A 121 -0.47 -4.39 -23.20
CA THR A 121 -0.88 -5.78 -22.97
C THR A 121 -0.78 -6.14 -21.48
N LEU A 122 0.31 -5.77 -20.82
CA LEU A 122 0.52 -5.97 -19.39
C LEU A 122 -0.52 -5.24 -18.53
N ILE A 123 -0.84 -3.98 -18.85
CA ILE A 123 -1.84 -3.18 -18.12
C ILE A 123 -3.22 -3.83 -18.23
N ILE A 124 -3.61 -4.28 -19.42
CA ILE A 124 -4.89 -4.96 -19.63
C ILE A 124 -4.95 -6.25 -18.81
N GLN A 125 -3.89 -7.06 -18.82
CA GLN A 125 -3.82 -8.28 -18.02
C GLN A 125 -3.94 -8.00 -16.52
N ARG A 126 -3.21 -7.01 -16.00
CA ARG A 126 -3.30 -6.59 -14.59
C ARG A 126 -4.70 -6.09 -14.23
N SER A 127 -5.32 -5.32 -15.12
CA SER A 127 -6.66 -4.77 -14.92
C SER A 127 -7.74 -5.85 -14.90
N ILE A 128 -7.64 -6.82 -15.82
CA ILE A 128 -8.50 -8.00 -15.86
C ILE A 128 -8.39 -8.79 -14.54
N ALA A 129 -7.16 -9.15 -14.14
CA ALA A 129 -6.93 -9.90 -12.91
C ALA A 129 -7.50 -9.17 -11.67
N TYR A 130 -7.31 -7.85 -11.60
CA TYR A 130 -7.87 -7.03 -10.52
C TYR A 130 -9.40 -7.02 -10.54
N ALA A 131 -10.04 -6.83 -11.69
CA ALA A 131 -11.50 -6.83 -11.78
C ALA A 131 -12.10 -8.21 -11.44
N GLU A 132 -11.47 -9.30 -11.88
CA GLU A 132 -11.94 -10.65 -11.56
C GLU A 132 -11.90 -10.96 -10.07
N SER A 133 -11.00 -10.34 -9.30
CA SER A 133 -10.93 -10.51 -7.84
C SER A 133 -12.05 -9.76 -7.09
N LEU A 134 -12.79 -8.85 -7.72
CA LEU A 134 -13.85 -8.06 -7.08
C LEU A 134 -15.21 -8.77 -7.01
N GLY A 135 -15.36 -9.93 -7.65
CA GLY A 135 -16.56 -10.78 -7.55
C GLY A 135 -17.25 -11.07 -8.89
N LYS A 136 -18.34 -11.84 -8.84
CA LYS A 136 -19.00 -12.41 -10.03
C LYS A 136 -19.44 -11.37 -11.06
N GLY A 137 -20.02 -10.25 -10.62
CA GLY A 137 -20.48 -9.19 -11.53
C GLY A 137 -19.35 -8.56 -12.35
N PHE A 138 -18.16 -8.39 -11.75
CA PHE A 138 -16.99 -7.86 -12.43
C PHE A 138 -16.37 -8.88 -13.38
N LYS A 139 -16.35 -10.18 -13.02
CA LYS A 139 -15.92 -11.26 -13.92
C LYS A 139 -16.73 -11.28 -15.21
N THR A 140 -18.06 -11.20 -15.12
CA THR A 140 -18.92 -11.14 -16.32
C THR A 140 -18.59 -9.91 -17.17
N ALA A 141 -18.43 -8.74 -16.55
CA ALA A 141 -18.07 -7.52 -17.27
C ALA A 141 -16.69 -7.60 -17.95
N VAL A 142 -15.72 -8.28 -17.35
CA VAL A 142 -14.42 -8.55 -17.96
C VAL A 142 -14.58 -9.40 -19.22
N HIS A 143 -15.34 -10.50 -19.16
CA HIS A 143 -15.55 -11.37 -20.32
C HIS A 143 -16.25 -10.64 -21.48
N GLU A 144 -17.18 -9.74 -21.17
CA GLU A 144 -17.84 -8.89 -22.17
C GLU A 144 -16.87 -7.86 -22.77
N ALA A 145 -16.04 -7.21 -21.93
CA ALA A 145 -15.13 -6.15 -22.35
C ALA A 145 -13.91 -6.68 -23.13
N PHE A 146 -13.38 -7.84 -22.72
CA PHE A 146 -12.17 -8.44 -23.25
C PHE A 146 -12.35 -9.92 -23.62
N PRO A 147 -13.17 -10.25 -24.62
CA PRO A 147 -13.48 -11.65 -24.96
C PRO A 147 -12.23 -12.50 -25.26
N LYS A 148 -11.23 -11.90 -25.94
CA LYS A 148 -9.99 -12.59 -26.37
C LYS A 148 -8.94 -12.73 -25.28
N ALA A 149 -8.96 -11.90 -24.23
CA ALA A 149 -7.95 -11.90 -23.18
C ALA A 149 -8.33 -12.80 -21.98
N SER A 150 -9.61 -13.20 -21.88
CA SER A 150 -10.11 -14.09 -20.83
C SER A 150 -9.74 -15.57 -21.00
N GLY A 151 -9.01 -15.92 -22.06
CA GLY A 151 -8.46 -17.26 -22.29
C GLY A 151 -7.06 -17.41 -21.70
N LYS A 152 -6.97 -17.99 -20.49
CA LYS A 152 -5.78 -18.55 -19.83
C LYS A 152 -4.42 -18.00 -20.33
N ALA A 153 -4.06 -16.80 -19.92
CA ALA A 153 -2.66 -16.41 -19.84
C ALA A 153 -2.25 -16.49 -18.37
N SER A 154 -1.46 -17.49 -18.00
CA SER A 154 -0.75 -17.50 -16.71
C SER A 154 0.12 -16.24 -16.64
N PRO A 155 0.02 -15.43 -15.57
CA PRO A 155 0.80 -14.22 -15.48
C PRO A 155 2.28 -14.60 -15.40
N LYS A 156 3.07 -14.19 -16.40
CA LYS A 156 4.52 -14.08 -16.21
C LYS A 156 4.71 -12.94 -15.21
N THR A 157 4.97 -13.30 -13.97
CA THR A 157 5.24 -12.37 -12.87
C THR A 157 6.39 -11.46 -13.26
N SER A 158 6.15 -10.15 -13.22
CA SER A 158 7.23 -9.17 -13.39
C SER A 158 8.23 -9.28 -12.23
N PRO A 159 9.48 -8.83 -12.38
CA PRO A 159 10.46 -8.83 -11.28
C PRO A 159 9.95 -8.12 -10.02
N ILE A 160 9.12 -7.09 -10.17
CA ILE A 160 8.47 -6.36 -9.07
C ILE A 160 7.41 -7.22 -8.38
N GLN A 161 6.57 -7.94 -9.14
CA GLN A 161 5.60 -8.87 -8.53
C GLN A 161 6.28 -10.08 -7.89
N ARG A 162 7.44 -10.52 -8.43
CA ARG A 162 8.25 -11.57 -7.81
C ARG A 162 8.90 -11.07 -6.52
N ALA A 163 9.40 -9.83 -6.50
CA ALA A 163 9.93 -9.19 -5.31
C ALA A 163 8.84 -8.88 -4.28
N GLU A 164 7.66 -8.43 -4.69
CA GLU A 164 6.51 -8.20 -3.80
C GLU A 164 5.94 -9.51 -3.27
N LYS A 165 5.88 -10.58 -4.09
CA LYS A 165 5.44 -11.90 -3.66
C LYS A 165 6.49 -12.58 -2.77
N GLN A 166 7.78 -12.44 -3.07
CA GLN A 166 8.86 -12.90 -2.19
C GLN A 166 8.94 -12.09 -0.90
N ARG A 167 8.62 -10.79 -0.92
CA ARG A 167 8.57 -9.91 0.26
C ARG A 167 7.28 -10.08 1.05
N ALA A 168 6.21 -10.54 0.41
CA ALA A 168 4.96 -10.96 1.05
C ALA A 168 5.10 -12.36 1.65
N GLU A 169 5.73 -13.30 0.94
CA GLU A 169 6.08 -14.65 1.43
C GLU A 169 7.11 -14.56 2.56
N SER A 170 8.10 -13.67 2.49
CA SER A 170 9.02 -13.44 3.60
C SER A 170 8.37 -12.68 4.76
N ARG A 171 7.32 -11.88 4.51
CA ARG A 171 6.50 -11.25 5.55
C ARG A 171 5.51 -12.22 6.18
N GLU A 172 5.03 -13.20 5.40
CA GLU A 172 4.15 -14.29 5.86
C GLU A 172 4.96 -15.37 6.58
N GLU A 173 6.22 -15.61 6.17
CA GLU A 173 7.19 -16.41 6.92
C GLU A 173 7.61 -15.66 8.19
N ASP A 174 8.00 -14.38 8.14
CA ASP A 174 8.27 -13.58 9.36
C ASP A 174 7.02 -13.49 10.26
N SER A 175 5.81 -13.38 9.71
CA SER A 175 4.58 -13.39 10.51
C SER A 175 4.22 -14.78 11.02
N ALA A 176 4.60 -15.86 10.33
CA ALA A 176 4.44 -17.23 10.83
C ALA A 176 5.49 -17.56 11.90
N TYR A 177 6.71 -17.02 11.79
CA TYR A 177 7.76 -17.08 12.81
C TYR A 177 7.41 -16.19 14.01
N ASP A 178 6.73 -15.06 13.83
CA ASP A 178 6.15 -14.26 14.92
C ASP A 178 4.87 -14.87 15.49
N GLU A 179 3.99 -15.51 14.71
CA GLU A 179 2.79 -16.23 15.21
C GLU A 179 3.17 -17.52 15.99
N GLU A 180 4.23 -18.23 15.60
CA GLU A 180 4.81 -19.32 16.41
C GLU A 180 5.49 -18.82 17.69
N ARG A 181 5.87 -17.54 17.76
CA ARG A 181 6.42 -16.89 18.95
C ARG A 181 5.33 -16.29 19.84
N ASP A 182 4.28 -15.73 19.24
CA ASP A 182 3.11 -15.10 19.86
C ASP A 182 2.09 -16.14 20.35
N SER A 183 2.07 -17.34 19.77
CA SER A 183 1.32 -18.48 20.34
C SER A 183 1.84 -18.96 21.70
N ARG A 184 2.88 -18.33 22.25
CA ARG A 184 3.36 -18.53 23.63
C ARG A 184 3.02 -17.39 24.60
N GLU A 185 2.49 -16.25 24.14
CA GLU A 185 2.08 -15.14 25.02
C GLU A 185 0.67 -14.63 24.66
N GLY A 186 -0.19 -14.52 25.67
CA GLY A 186 -1.66 -14.47 25.52
C GLY A 186 -2.23 -13.42 24.55
N THR A 187 -3.30 -13.83 23.85
CA THR A 187 -4.08 -13.05 22.88
C THR A 187 -4.57 -11.70 23.42
N TYR A 188 -3.97 -10.60 22.94
CA TYR A 188 -4.55 -9.25 23.06
C TYR A 188 -4.88 -8.71 21.67
N THR A 189 -6.15 -8.41 21.41
CA THR A 189 -6.55 -7.63 20.22
C THR A 189 -6.19 -6.15 20.43
N ARG A 190 -6.04 -5.39 19.34
CA ARG A 190 -5.78 -3.93 19.38
C ARG A 190 -6.74 -3.16 20.29
N GLU A 191 -7.99 -3.61 20.43
CA GLU A 191 -8.99 -3.00 21.33
C GLU A 191 -8.72 -3.34 22.80
N THR A 192 -8.25 -4.55 23.10
CA THR A 192 -7.95 -4.98 24.48
C THR A 192 -6.61 -4.50 25.01
N MET A 193 -5.67 -4.12 24.11
CA MET A 193 -4.32 -3.70 24.48
C MET A 193 -4.27 -2.38 25.27
N PHE A 194 -5.23 -1.48 25.00
CA PHE A 194 -5.33 -0.16 25.65
C PHE A 194 -6.37 -0.10 26.76
N THR A 195 -7.09 -1.20 27.02
CA THR A 195 -8.08 -1.25 28.10
C THR A 195 -7.36 -1.63 29.41
N PRO A 196 -7.47 -0.82 30.48
CA PRO A 196 -6.85 -1.17 31.75
C PRO A 196 -7.34 -2.51 32.30
N TYR A 197 -6.45 -3.25 32.96
CA TYR A 197 -6.80 -4.47 33.66
C TYR A 197 -7.86 -4.18 34.74
N PRO A 198 -8.75 -5.15 35.00
CA PRO A 198 -9.72 -5.01 36.07
C PRO A 198 -9.00 -4.89 37.41
N LYS A 199 -9.48 -3.98 38.26
CA LYS A 199 -8.94 -3.76 39.60
C LYS A 199 -9.08 -5.04 40.44
N PRO A 200 -7.98 -5.62 40.96
CA PRO A 200 -8.03 -6.80 41.81
C PRO A 200 -8.78 -6.54 43.12
N SER A 201 -9.31 -7.60 43.73
CA SER A 201 -10.04 -7.49 44.99
C SER A 201 -9.12 -7.25 46.20
N SER A 202 -7.82 -7.53 46.05
CA SER A 202 -6.81 -7.30 47.08
C SER A 202 -5.40 -7.10 46.51
N ALA A 203 -4.52 -6.48 47.30
CA ALA A 203 -3.12 -6.29 46.92
C ALA A 203 -2.36 -7.61 46.73
N ALA A 204 -2.73 -8.67 47.46
CA ALA A 204 -2.12 -9.99 47.32
C ALA A 204 -2.47 -10.66 45.98
N GLU A 205 -3.73 -10.50 45.53
CA GLU A 205 -4.19 -10.95 44.23
C GLU A 205 -3.51 -10.18 43.09
N GLY A 206 -3.39 -8.85 43.23
CA GLY A 206 -2.68 -8.00 42.26
C GLY A 206 -1.20 -8.37 42.12
N ARG A 207 -0.50 -8.67 43.21
CA ARG A 207 0.92 -9.11 43.17
C ARG A 207 1.07 -10.44 42.45
N THR A 208 0.18 -11.39 42.72
CA THR A 208 0.20 -12.71 42.06
C THR A 208 -0.05 -12.58 40.56
N PHE A 209 -1.00 -11.72 40.17
CA PHE A 209 -1.28 -11.40 38.77
C PHE A 209 -0.06 -10.80 38.06
N LEU A 210 0.59 -9.79 38.65
CA LEU A 210 1.77 -9.14 38.05
C LEU A 210 2.96 -10.08 37.91
N LEU A 211 3.19 -10.94 38.91
CA LEU A 211 4.22 -11.98 38.82
C LEU A 211 3.91 -13.00 37.71
N SER A 212 2.65 -13.37 37.52
CA SER A 212 2.22 -14.25 36.41
C SER A 212 2.44 -13.62 35.02
N LYS A 213 2.57 -12.28 34.98
CA LYS A 213 2.88 -11.50 33.77
C LYS A 213 4.37 -11.17 33.61
N GLY A 214 5.23 -11.72 34.48
CA GLY A 214 6.68 -11.59 34.35
C GLY A 214 7.26 -10.28 34.89
N VAL A 215 6.51 -9.52 35.71
CA VAL A 215 7.01 -8.28 36.31
C VAL A 215 8.14 -8.57 37.30
N PRO A 216 9.33 -7.95 37.16
CA PRO A 216 10.43 -8.09 38.10
C PRO A 216 10.06 -7.61 39.51
N GLN A 217 10.62 -8.24 40.56
CA GLN A 217 10.33 -7.90 41.97
C GLN A 217 10.57 -6.41 42.29
N GLU A 218 11.54 -5.78 41.62
CA GLU A 218 11.92 -4.37 41.82
C GLU A 218 10.85 -3.39 41.34
N LEU A 219 10.04 -3.77 40.35
CA LEU A 219 8.97 -2.94 39.76
C LEU A 219 7.58 -3.35 40.24
N LEU A 220 7.50 -4.37 41.11
CA LEU A 220 6.25 -4.98 41.51
C LEU A 220 5.35 -4.03 42.29
N ASP A 221 5.92 -3.24 43.21
CA ASP A 221 5.13 -2.29 44.02
C ASP A 221 4.61 -1.10 43.19
N GLU A 222 5.39 -0.62 42.21
CA GLU A 222 4.94 0.44 41.30
C GLU A 222 3.82 -0.05 40.38
N CYS A 223 4.00 -1.22 39.76
CA CYS A 223 2.98 -1.82 38.91
C CYS A 223 1.71 -2.15 39.71
N LEU A 224 1.85 -2.60 40.96
CA LEU A 224 0.72 -2.88 41.84
C LEU A 224 -0.08 -1.61 42.15
N HIS A 225 0.59 -0.48 42.41
CA HIS A 225 -0.09 0.79 42.63
C HIS A 225 -0.92 1.19 41.41
N ARG A 226 -0.34 1.14 40.21
CA ARG A 226 -1.04 1.48 38.96
C ARG A 226 -2.20 0.53 38.65
N LEU A 227 -2.03 -0.77 38.94
CA LEU A 227 -3.09 -1.78 38.80
C LEU A 227 -4.25 -1.54 39.76
N MET A 228 -3.95 -1.20 41.02
CA MET A 228 -4.97 -0.92 42.03
C MET A 228 -5.71 0.41 41.78
N ASP A 229 -5.09 1.35 41.06
CA ASP A 229 -5.74 2.58 40.60
C ASP A 229 -6.53 2.42 39.29
N GLY A 230 -6.47 1.24 38.66
CA GLY A 230 -7.15 0.96 37.38
C GLY A 230 -6.50 1.66 36.18
N ASN A 231 -5.21 2.00 36.28
CA ASN A 231 -4.44 2.73 35.27
C ASN A 231 -3.32 1.88 34.67
N LEU A 232 -3.45 0.56 34.70
CA LEU A 232 -2.47 -0.37 34.12
C LEU A 232 -3.13 -1.19 33.02
N SER A 233 -2.77 -0.92 31.76
CA SER A 233 -3.19 -1.69 30.59
C SER A 233 -2.11 -2.71 30.16
N PRO A 234 -2.46 -3.68 29.29
CA PRO A 234 -1.46 -4.53 28.64
C PRO A 234 -0.35 -3.74 27.94
N TYR A 235 -0.69 -2.64 27.26
CA TYR A 235 0.29 -1.77 26.62
C TYR A 235 1.29 -1.14 27.60
N ASP A 236 0.79 -0.61 28.73
CA ASP A 236 1.64 -0.01 29.76
C ASP A 236 2.60 -1.05 30.36
N LEU A 237 2.10 -2.27 30.56
CA LEU A 237 2.87 -3.37 31.12
C LEU A 237 3.95 -3.87 30.15
N GLU A 238 3.66 -3.95 28.85
CA GLU A 238 4.64 -4.29 27.81
C GLU A 238 5.78 -3.27 27.76
N GLY A 239 5.47 -1.97 27.83
CA GLY A 239 6.48 -0.90 27.88
C GLY A 239 7.42 -1.07 29.07
N ILE A 240 6.87 -1.29 30.27
CA ILE A 240 7.65 -1.50 31.50
C ILE A 240 8.55 -2.75 31.39
N LEU A 241 8.04 -3.84 30.82
CA LEU A 241 8.81 -5.07 30.63
C LEU A 241 9.88 -4.96 29.52
N ALA A 242 9.65 -4.13 28.51
CA ALA A 242 10.64 -3.85 27.46
C ALA A 242 11.79 -3.00 28.01
N ASP A 243 11.49 -1.98 28.82
CA ASP A 243 12.49 -1.13 29.48
C ASP A 243 13.33 -1.92 30.49
N ALA A 244 12.69 -2.78 31.29
CA ALA A 244 13.39 -3.66 32.24
C ALA A 244 14.33 -4.66 31.55
N ARG A 245 13.95 -5.16 30.36
CA ARG A 245 14.81 -6.05 29.54
C ARG A 245 15.98 -5.33 28.88
N SER A 246 15.86 -4.02 28.66
CA SER A 246 16.92 -3.20 28.05
C SER A 246 17.92 -2.67 29.08
N ALA A 247 17.56 -2.68 30.37
CA ALA A 247 18.38 -2.20 31.48
C ALA A 247 19.19 -3.32 32.20
N ALA A 248 18.93 -4.59 31.87
CA ALA A 248 19.65 -5.77 32.38
C ALA A 248 20.75 -6.23 31.42
#